data_AF-K2FX36-F1
#
_entry.id   AF-K2FX36-F1
#
_cell.length_a   1.000
_cell.length_b   1.000
_cell.length_c   1.000
_cell.angle_alpha   90.00
_cell.angle_beta   90.00
_cell.angle_gamma   90.00
#
_symmetry.space_group_name_H-M   'P 1'
#
loop_
_entity.id
_entity.type
_entity.pdbx_description
1 polymer ?
#
loop_
_entity_poly.entity_id
_entity_poly.type
_entity_poly.pdbx_seq_one_letter_code
_entity_poly.pdbx_strand_id
1 'polypeptide(L)'
;MKNLQLAKNIKIEILRLLAQQEEKLFKKMGALEFFDSILNLRAMPSTDNRYKDAKGDFTQHYINNNDWTLEEILLDRYDFTNSDENFFKLLNLVVSPTALLHKDLKLKLL
;
A
#
# COMPACT_ATOMS: atom_id res chain seq x y z
N MET A 1 5.71 25.78 5.89
CA MET A 1 4.64 25.32 4.98
C MET A 1 3.57 24.64 5.82
N LYS A 2 2.28 24.98 5.66
CA LYS A 2 1.22 24.17 6.30
C LYS A 2 1.27 22.79 5.63
N ASN A 3 1.49 21.73 6.41
CA ASN A 3 1.31 20.38 5.91
C ASN A 3 -0.15 20.26 5.45
N LEU A 4 -0.35 19.86 4.19
CA LEU A 4 -1.68 19.66 3.63
C LEU A 4 -2.31 18.48 4.38
N GLN A 5 -3.25 18.78 5.28
CA GLN A 5 -4.00 17.75 6.00
C GLN A 5 -5.34 17.57 5.31
N LEU A 6 -5.50 16.45 4.60
CA LEU A 6 -6.76 16.13 3.92
C LEU A 6 -7.77 15.63 4.96
N ALA A 7 -9.02 16.09 4.83
CA ALA A 7 -10.09 15.59 5.69
C ALA A 7 -10.26 14.07 5.51
N LYS A 8 -10.49 13.35 6.60
CA LYS A 8 -10.53 11.87 6.62
C LYS A 8 -11.55 11.29 5.63
N ASN A 9 -12.71 11.93 5.48
CA ASN A 9 -13.74 11.52 4.53
C ASN A 9 -13.24 11.57 3.07
N ILE A 10 -12.44 12.58 2.71
CA ILE A 10 -11.85 12.69 1.37
C ILE A 10 -10.81 11.59 1.15
N LYS A 11 -9.99 11.27 2.17
CA LYS A 11 -9.06 10.12 2.08
C LYS A 11 -9.80 8.82 1.82
N ILE A 12 -10.88 8.55 2.57
CA ILE A 12 -11.69 7.34 2.41
C ILE A 12 -12.28 7.27 1.00
N GLU A 13 -12.83 8.37 0.49
CA GLU A 13 -13.38 8.42 -0.87
C GLU A 13 -12.31 8.10 -1.93
N ILE A 14 -11.12 8.69 -1.81
CA ILE A 14 -10.00 8.41 -2.71
C ILE A 14 -9.57 6.94 -2.61
N LEU A 15 -9.43 6.39 -1.40
CA LEU A 15 -9.02 4.99 -1.20
C LEU A 15 -10.04 4.00 -1.81
N ARG A 16 -11.34 4.29 -1.71
CA ARG A 16 -12.39 3.49 -2.38
C ARG A 16 -12.28 3.54 -3.90
N LEU A 17 -12.05 4.72 -4.46
CA LEU A 17 -11.84 4.87 -5.90
C LEU A 17 -10.59 4.11 -6.37
N LEU A 18 -9.52 4.09 -5.57
CA LEU A 18 -8.32 3.31 -5.87
C LEU A 18 -8.57 1.80 -5.78
N ALA A 19 -9.33 1.34 -4.78
CA ALA A 19 -9.70 -0.07 -4.63
C ALA A 19 -10.46 -0.60 -5.85
N GLN A 20 -11.34 0.21 -6.44
CA GLN A 20 -12.08 -0.13 -7.67
C GLN A 20 -11.20 -0.23 -8.92
N GLN A 21 -9.94 0.20 -8.86
CA GLN A 21 -8.98 0.17 -9.97
C GLN A 21 -7.84 -0.82 -9.71
N GLU A 22 -8.08 -1.88 -8.93
CA GLU A 22 -7.08 -2.89 -8.50
C GLU A 22 -6.11 -3.32 -9.61
N GLU A 23 -6.64 -3.75 -10.76
CA GLU A 23 -5.82 -4.21 -11.90
C GLU A 23 -4.82 -3.15 -12.39
N LYS A 24 -5.18 -1.87 -12.28
CA LYS A 24 -4.32 -0.75 -12.70
C LYS A 24 -3.46 -0.22 -11.55
N LEU A 25 -3.88 -0.40 -10.31
CA LEU A 25 -3.25 0.18 -9.13
C LEU A 25 -1.81 -0.30 -9.00
N PHE A 26 -1.59 -1.61 -9.14
CA PHE A 26 -0.28 -2.22 -9.01
C PHE A 26 0.62 -2.00 -10.24
N LYS A 27 0.06 -1.49 -11.35
CA LYS A 27 0.77 -1.25 -12.62
C LYS A 27 1.47 -2.54 -13.10
N LYS A 28 2.81 -2.59 -13.06
CA LYS A 28 3.62 -3.78 -13.42
C LYS A 28 4.26 -4.46 -12.22
N MET A 29 3.92 -4.03 -11.01
CA MET A 29 4.47 -4.52 -9.75
C MET A 29 3.55 -5.59 -9.15
N GLY A 30 4.11 -6.60 -8.48
CA GLY A 30 3.28 -7.52 -7.69
C GLY A 30 2.72 -6.81 -6.45
N ALA A 31 1.51 -7.17 -6.01
CA ALA A 31 0.86 -6.48 -4.90
C ALA A 31 1.69 -6.48 -3.60
N LEU A 32 2.36 -7.59 -3.29
CA LEU A 32 3.24 -7.66 -2.13
C LEU A 32 4.42 -6.67 -2.23
N GLU A 33 5.05 -6.57 -3.40
CA GLU A 33 6.14 -5.61 -3.62
C GLU A 33 5.62 -4.16 -3.53
N PHE A 34 4.41 -3.92 -4.04
CA PHE A 34 3.75 -2.62 -3.99
C PHE A 34 3.57 -2.15 -2.54
N PHE A 35 2.92 -2.95 -1.69
CA PHE A 35 2.67 -2.57 -0.31
C PHE A 35 3.94 -2.55 0.54
N ASP A 36 4.89 -3.46 0.33
CA ASP A 36 6.16 -3.48 1.06
C ASP A 36 7.00 -2.23 0.77
N SER A 37 6.90 -1.65 -0.43
CA SER A 37 7.57 -0.40 -0.78
C SER A 37 7.05 0.84 -0.03
N ILE A 38 5.82 0.77 0.49
CA ILE A 38 5.18 1.85 1.24
C ILE A 38 5.36 1.67 2.75
N LEU A 39 5.15 0.43 3.21
CA LEU A 39 4.92 0.12 4.62
C LEU A 39 6.07 -0.60 5.32
N ASN A 40 7.01 -1.21 4.56
CA ASN A 40 8.00 -2.15 5.10
C ASN A 40 7.33 -3.22 5.99
N LEU A 41 6.57 -4.12 5.36
CA LEU A 41 5.63 -5.03 6.02
C LEU A 41 6.31 -5.98 7.02
N ARG A 42 7.61 -6.26 6.87
CA ARG A 42 8.38 -7.06 7.83
C ARG A 42 8.69 -6.34 9.13
N ALA A 43 8.66 -5.00 9.13
CA ALA A 43 8.87 -4.18 10.32
C ALA A 43 7.59 -3.95 11.12
N MET A 44 6.43 -4.28 10.54
CA MET A 44 5.13 -4.14 11.19
C MET A 44 4.74 -5.43 11.92
N PRO A 45 4.12 -5.31 13.10
CA PRO A 45 3.59 -6.49 13.80
C PRO A 45 2.47 -7.13 12.98
N SER A 46 2.33 -8.44 13.14
CA SER A 46 1.17 -9.16 12.62
C SER A 46 -0.08 -8.86 13.47
N THR A 47 -1.24 -8.84 12.81
CA THR A 47 -2.59 -8.79 13.39
C THR A 47 -3.23 -10.17 13.53
N ASP A 48 -2.55 -11.20 13.03
CA ASP A 48 -2.94 -12.60 13.10
C ASP A 48 -1.83 -13.40 13.78
N ASN A 49 -2.09 -13.90 14.99
CA ASN A 49 -1.10 -14.58 15.81
C ASN A 49 -0.46 -15.84 15.17
N ARG A 50 -0.98 -16.33 14.04
CA ARG A 50 -0.40 -17.42 13.25
C ARG A 50 0.84 -16.99 12.47
N TYR A 51 1.03 -15.69 12.24
CA TYR A 51 2.10 -15.15 11.41
C TYR A 51 3.04 -14.24 12.21
N LYS A 52 4.27 -14.10 11.69
CA LYS A 52 5.35 -13.39 12.38
C LYS A 52 5.21 -11.86 12.28
N ASP A 53 4.80 -11.37 11.12
CA ASP A 53 4.79 -9.97 10.74
C ASP A 53 3.65 -9.69 9.76
N ALA A 54 3.39 -8.41 9.47
CA ALA A 54 2.33 -8.01 8.54
C ALA A 54 2.58 -8.55 7.11
N LYS A 55 3.82 -8.87 6.74
CA LYS A 55 4.12 -9.52 5.46
C LYS A 55 3.49 -10.92 5.42
N GLY A 56 3.58 -11.67 6.51
CA GLY A 56 2.90 -12.95 6.67
C GLY A 56 1.39 -12.84 6.52
N ASP A 57 0.78 -11.87 7.22
CA ASP A 57 -0.66 -11.59 7.12
C ASP A 57 -1.07 -11.31 5.68
N PHE A 58 -0.41 -10.36 5.03
CA PHE A 58 -0.71 -9.97 3.65
C PHE A 58 -0.60 -11.15 2.69
N THR A 59 0.49 -11.92 2.79
CA THR A 59 0.74 -13.05 1.90
C THR A 59 -0.34 -14.11 2.08
N GLN A 60 -0.71 -14.42 3.32
CA GLN A 60 -1.75 -15.41 3.53
C GLN A 60 -3.11 -14.91 3.05
N HIS A 61 -3.53 -13.74 3.54
CA HIS A 61 -4.91 -13.32 3.39
C HIS A 61 -5.23 -12.79 1.99
N TYR A 62 -4.32 -12.01 1.41
CA TYR A 62 -4.56 -11.37 0.12
C TYR A 62 -4.06 -12.17 -1.07
N ILE A 63 -2.94 -12.89 -0.94
CA ILE A 63 -2.34 -13.63 -2.08
C ILE A 63 -2.79 -15.09 -2.11
N ASN A 64 -2.82 -15.77 -0.97
CA ASN A 64 -3.09 -17.21 -0.93
C ASN A 64 -4.57 -17.55 -0.73
N ASN A 65 -5.26 -16.82 0.16
CA ASN A 65 -6.64 -17.12 0.54
C ASN A 65 -7.69 -16.30 -0.23
N ASN A 66 -7.31 -15.11 -0.72
CA ASN A 66 -8.23 -14.10 -1.25
C ASN A 66 -9.38 -13.77 -0.28
N ASP A 67 -9.11 -13.78 1.03
CA ASP A 67 -10.09 -13.47 2.09
C ASP A 67 -9.98 -12.04 2.61
N TRP A 68 -8.98 -11.27 2.15
CA TRP A 68 -8.96 -9.81 2.21
C TRP A 68 -9.18 -9.23 0.82
N THR A 69 -9.99 -8.17 0.74
CA THR A 69 -10.16 -7.33 -0.45
C THR A 69 -9.16 -6.18 -0.43
N LEU A 70 -8.90 -5.59 -1.61
CA LEU A 70 -8.09 -4.37 -1.69
C LEU A 70 -8.71 -3.20 -0.91
N GLU A 71 -10.05 -3.10 -0.85
CA GLU A 71 -10.73 -2.07 -0.06
C GLU A 71 -10.43 -2.25 1.44
N GLU A 72 -10.53 -3.45 1.99
CA GLU A 72 -10.20 -3.72 3.40
C GLU A 72 -8.72 -3.42 3.69
N ILE A 73 -7.81 -3.75 2.78
CA ILE A 73 -6.39 -3.41 2.91
C ILE A 73 -6.20 -1.90 3.02
N LEU A 74 -6.85 -1.14 2.13
CA LEU A 74 -6.70 0.31 2.05
C LEU A 74 -7.43 1.04 3.19
N LEU A 75 -8.57 0.56 3.65
CA LEU A 75 -9.37 1.24 4.66
C LEU A 75 -9.04 0.81 6.09
N ASP A 76 -8.78 -0.48 6.31
CA ASP A 76 -8.84 -1.08 7.65
C ASP A 76 -7.50 -1.69 8.11
N ARG A 77 -6.69 -2.28 7.22
CA ARG A 77 -5.52 -3.09 7.64
C ARG A 77 -4.24 -2.30 7.92
N TYR A 78 -3.92 -1.29 7.09
CA TYR A 78 -2.60 -0.62 7.15
C TYR A 78 -2.65 0.90 7.36
N ASP A 79 -3.72 1.38 7.98
CA ASP A 79 -3.86 2.75 8.50
C ASP A 79 -3.66 3.88 7.46
N PHE A 80 -4.02 3.65 6.19
CA PHE A 80 -3.99 4.72 5.18
C PHE A 80 -5.03 5.83 5.45
N THR A 81 -6.02 5.58 6.30
CA THR A 81 -7.06 6.56 6.63
C THR A 81 -6.61 7.55 7.70
N ASN A 82 -5.86 7.12 8.73
CA ASN A 82 -5.43 8.01 9.81
C ASN A 82 -3.98 8.50 9.64
N SER A 83 -3.10 7.73 8.99
CA SER A 83 -1.72 8.16 8.71
C SER A 83 -1.63 8.98 7.42
N ASP A 84 -1.39 10.30 7.55
CA ASP A 84 -1.05 11.17 6.42
C ASP A 84 0.18 10.66 5.65
N GLU A 85 1.18 10.15 6.37
CA GLU A 85 2.40 9.63 5.77
C GLU A 85 2.12 8.42 4.86
N ASN A 86 1.39 7.41 5.35
CA ASN A 86 1.06 6.23 4.54
C ASN A 86 0.17 6.62 3.35
N PHE A 87 -0.82 7.50 3.59
CA PHE A 87 -1.70 8.00 2.54
C PHE A 87 -0.93 8.68 1.40
N PHE A 88 -0.02 9.61 1.72
CA PHE A 88 0.74 10.32 0.69
C PHE A 88 1.80 9.43 0.02
N LYS A 89 2.41 8.47 0.72
CA LYS A 89 3.27 7.46 0.08
C LYS A 89 2.51 6.64 -0.96
N LEU A 90 1.31 6.17 -0.62
CA LEU A 90 0.42 5.48 -1.55
C LEU A 90 0.09 6.35 -2.76
N LEU A 91 -0.39 7.58 -2.52
CA LEU A 91 -0.73 8.49 -3.61
C LEU A 91 0.46 8.76 -4.52
N ASN A 92 1.63 9.08 -3.95
CA ASN A 92 2.84 9.33 -4.73
C ASN A 92 3.21 8.14 -5.61
N LEU A 93 3.10 6.91 -5.12
CA LEU A 93 3.41 5.71 -5.90
C LEU A 93 2.39 5.50 -7.05
N VAL A 94 1.11 5.78 -6.78
CA VAL A 94 0.03 5.65 -7.77
C VAL A 94 0.14 6.74 -8.84
N VAL A 95 0.33 8.01 -8.48
CA VAL A 95 0.31 9.13 -9.44
C VAL A 95 1.65 9.38 -10.12
N SER A 96 2.78 9.00 -9.51
CA SER A 96 4.09 9.27 -10.11
C SER A 96 4.35 8.39 -11.34
N PRO A 97 4.71 9.00 -12.49
CA PRO A 97 5.23 8.26 -13.64
C PRO A 97 6.60 7.64 -13.36
N THR A 98 7.37 8.26 -12.45
CA THR A 98 8.82 8.05 -12.27
C THR A 98 9.16 7.20 -11.05
N ALA A 99 8.24 6.99 -10.10
CA ALA A 99 8.49 6.15 -8.93
C ALA A 99 8.84 4.69 -9.31
N LEU A 100 8.43 4.23 -10.49
CA LEU A 100 8.85 2.95 -11.08
C LEU A 100 10.29 2.97 -11.60
N LEU A 101 10.76 4.10 -12.17
CA LEU A 101 12.08 4.23 -12.80
C LEU A 101 13.24 4.28 -11.78
N HIS A 102 12.98 4.71 -10.55
CA HIS A 102 14.06 4.91 -9.56
C HIS A 102 14.61 3.60 -8.96
N LYS A 103 13.83 2.50 -8.98
CA LYS A 103 14.32 1.15 -8.63
C LYS A 103 15.15 0.55 -9.78
N ASP A 104 14.71 0.72 -11.03
CA ASP A 104 15.43 0.24 -12.22
C ASP A 104 16.78 0.93 -12.43
N LEU A 105 16.90 2.21 -12.05
CA LEU A 105 18.18 2.94 -12.11
C LEU A 105 19.19 2.44 -11.06
N LYS A 106 18.75 1.96 -9.90
CA LYS A 106 19.65 1.37 -8.89
C LYS A 106 20.18 -0.01 -9.31
N LEU A 107 19.43 -0.78 -10.10
CA LEU A 107 19.88 -2.07 -10.61
C LEU A 107 20.86 -1.97 -11.79
N LYS A 108 20.95 -0.80 -12.45
CA LYS A 108 21.86 -0.56 -13.59
C LYS A 108 23.19 0.09 -13.20
N LEU A 109 23.39 0.41 -11.92
CA LEU A 109 24.59 1.09 -11.40
C LEU A 109 25.43 0.20 -10.46
N LEU A 110 25.23 -1.13 -10.53
CA LEU A 110 26.05 -2.17 -9.91
C LEU A 110 26.53 -3.13 -11.00
#